data_AF-A0ABC8TPR6-F1
#
_entry.id   AF-A0ABC8TPR6-F1
#
_cell.length_a   1.000
_cell.length_b   1.000
_cell.length_c   1.000
_cell.angle_alpha   90.00
_cell.angle_beta   90.00
_cell.angle_gamma   90.00
#
_symmetry.space_group_name_H-M   'P 1'
#
loop_
_entity.id
_entity.type
_entity.pdbx_description
1 polymer ?
#
loop_
_entity_poly.entity_id
_entity_poly.type
_entity_poly.pdbx_seq_one_letter_code
_entity_poly.pdbx_strand_id
1 'polypeptide(L)'
;MWFPFWRSRDRFSLDELRYLTDQIMKVQIVNDVNKDFVIEALRSIAELITYGDQHDTAFFEFFMEKQVMGEFVRILKISRTSIVSLQLLQTMSIMIQNLKSEHSIYYMFSNEHINYFITYSFDFRNEELLSFYISFLRAISGKLNKNTISVLVKTRNVRRFGARPVVDLEITAVSFHHHYLCSIKLSLSSSLLIILILYLPSPDDIVDFPLYVEAIRFAFHEEGMIRTAVRALTLNVYHVGDDCVNKYIANAPQTDYFLNLLKFFREHCIGLNELVSQASGSLGFESTSSILSAVDEIEDNLYYFSDVISAGIPDIGRLITDNILKLLVFPLLLPSLSIGVVNETKISAVTSLYLLCCILRIVKIKDLATSVAAAFFCPLETFMPSAEAKQNGYMSSCGPALDSQKDDNSNLSFECDSERLQASIPNLSSSSQTQSGKDVLWHDSNGSHLDLR
;
A
#
# COMPACT_ATOMS: atom_id res chain seq x y z
N MET A 1 -41.06 19.89 17.86
CA MET A 1 -42.06 20.60 17.05
C MET A 1 -41.38 20.94 15.74
N TRP A 2 -41.62 20.13 14.70
CA TRP A 2 -41.00 20.31 13.37
C TRP A 2 -41.78 21.41 12.63
N PHE A 3 -41.12 22.50 12.27
CA PHE A 3 -41.69 23.52 11.39
C PHE A 3 -41.34 23.19 9.93
N PRO A 4 -42.32 23.15 9.01
CA PRO A 4 -42.08 23.04 7.58
C PRO A 4 -41.73 24.45 7.06
N PHE A 5 -40.45 24.83 7.09
CA PHE A 5 -40.01 26.15 6.62
C PHE A 5 -39.52 26.17 5.16
N TRP A 6 -39.86 25.15 4.37
CA TRP A 6 -39.57 25.15 2.95
C TRP A 6 -40.83 25.55 2.17
N ARG A 7 -40.97 26.86 1.93
CA ARG A 7 -41.80 27.34 0.82
C ARG A 7 -41.19 26.78 -0.47
N SER A 8 -42.04 26.39 -1.43
CA SER A 8 -41.75 25.81 -2.75
C SER A 8 -40.77 26.63 -3.60
N ARG A 9 -39.51 26.75 -3.18
CA ARG A 9 -38.41 27.06 -4.08
C ARG A 9 -38.07 25.79 -4.83
N ASP A 10 -37.77 25.94 -6.12
CA ASP A 10 -37.22 24.83 -6.88
C ASP A 10 -35.92 24.39 -6.20
N ARG A 11 -35.94 23.16 -5.69
CA ARG A 11 -34.85 22.59 -4.89
C ARG A 11 -33.54 22.57 -5.67
N PHE A 12 -33.60 22.45 -7.01
CA PHE A 12 -32.45 22.40 -7.90
C PHE A 12 -32.34 23.68 -8.73
N SER A 13 -32.21 24.82 -8.05
CA SER A 13 -32.08 26.13 -8.71
C SER A 13 -30.82 26.88 -8.28
N LEU A 14 -30.30 27.70 -9.20
CA LEU A 14 -29.16 28.59 -8.93
C LEU A 14 -29.50 29.61 -7.81
N ASP A 15 -30.75 30.05 -7.74
CA ASP A 15 -31.23 30.98 -6.70
C ASP A 15 -31.16 30.35 -5.30
N GLU A 16 -31.44 29.05 -5.18
CA GLU A 16 -31.31 28.35 -3.91
C GLU A 16 -29.84 28.18 -3.52
N LEU A 17 -28.96 27.85 -4.47
CA LEU A 17 -27.52 27.79 -4.25
C LEU A 17 -26.97 29.15 -3.76
N ARG A 18 -27.39 30.25 -4.41
CA ARG A 18 -27.05 31.62 -4.02
C ARG A 18 -27.50 31.93 -2.60
N TYR A 19 -28.76 31.65 -2.30
CA TYR A 19 -29.32 31.88 -0.98
C TYR A 19 -28.58 31.11 0.12
N LEU A 20 -28.34 29.81 -0.05
CA LEU A 20 -27.65 28.98 0.93
C LEU A 20 -26.21 29.45 1.15
N THR A 21 -25.51 29.79 0.08
CA THR A 21 -24.13 30.32 0.13
C THR A 21 -24.10 31.62 0.92
N ASP A 22 -25.01 32.56 0.63
CA ASP A 22 -25.12 33.84 1.35
C ASP A 22 -25.43 33.65 2.84
N GLN A 23 -26.25 32.65 3.19
CA GLN A 23 -26.51 32.36 4.60
C GLN A 23 -25.27 31.78 5.30
N ILE A 24 -24.58 30.82 4.68
CA ILE A 24 -23.35 30.24 5.22
C ILE A 24 -22.28 31.32 5.44
N MET A 25 -22.10 32.24 4.48
CA MET A 25 -21.14 33.35 4.59
C MET A 25 -21.41 34.27 5.78
N LYS A 26 -22.67 34.41 6.22
CA LYS A 26 -23.03 35.23 7.39
C LYS A 26 -22.74 34.56 8.73
N VAL A 27 -22.52 33.25 8.76
CA VAL A 27 -22.26 32.50 10.00
C VAL A 27 -20.85 32.82 10.50
N GLN A 28 -20.73 33.55 11.61
CA GLN A 28 -19.43 33.87 12.21
C GLN A 28 -18.95 32.83 13.24
N ILE A 29 -19.90 32.17 13.93
CA ILE A 29 -19.64 31.16 14.95
C ILE A 29 -20.68 30.05 14.78
N VAL A 30 -20.26 28.79 14.90
CA VAL A 30 -21.17 27.63 14.95
C VAL A 30 -21.37 27.20 16.40
N ASN A 31 -22.63 27.06 16.82
CA ASN A 31 -23.03 26.69 18.18
C ASN A 31 -24.23 25.74 18.14
N ASP A 32 -24.72 25.30 19.30
CA ASP A 32 -25.82 24.33 19.39
C ASP A 32 -27.15 24.83 18.82
N VAL A 33 -27.32 26.15 18.64
CA VAL A 33 -28.55 26.74 18.11
C VAL A 33 -28.57 26.72 16.58
N ASN A 34 -27.42 26.95 15.94
CA ASN A 34 -27.35 27.06 14.47
C ASN A 34 -26.71 25.86 13.77
N LYS A 35 -26.14 24.88 14.50
CA LYS A 35 -25.44 23.74 13.91
C LYS A 35 -26.28 22.95 12.91
N ASP A 36 -27.55 22.71 13.21
CA ASP A 36 -28.42 21.88 12.36
C ASP A 36 -28.70 22.59 11.02
N PHE A 37 -28.88 23.91 11.06
CA PHE A 37 -28.98 24.73 9.86
C PHE A 37 -27.70 24.69 9.02
N VAL A 38 -26.54 24.83 9.67
CA VAL A 38 -25.23 24.79 8.98
C VAL A 38 -25.02 23.44 8.31
N ILE A 39 -25.28 22.34 9.03
CA ILE A 39 -25.18 20.97 8.52
C ILE A 39 -26.02 20.79 7.27
N GLU A 40 -27.29 21.19 7.33
CA GLU A 40 -28.21 21.03 6.21
C GLU A 40 -27.81 21.92 5.03
N ALA A 41 -27.43 23.17 5.27
CA ALA A 41 -26.99 24.07 4.22
C ALA A 41 -25.72 23.55 3.50
N LEU A 42 -24.73 23.01 4.24
CA LEU A 42 -23.55 22.38 3.65
C LEU A 42 -23.92 21.19 2.75
N ARG A 43 -24.82 20.33 3.22
CA ARG A 43 -25.31 19.17 2.49
C ARG A 43 -26.05 19.57 1.22
N SER A 44 -26.97 20.54 1.32
CA SER A 44 -27.75 21.05 0.19
C SER A 44 -26.87 21.73 -0.86
N ILE A 45 -25.88 22.53 -0.45
CA ILE A 45 -24.93 23.15 -1.37
C ILE A 45 -24.21 22.06 -2.16
N ALA A 46 -23.63 21.05 -1.51
CA ALA A 46 -22.91 20.00 -2.22
C ALA A 46 -23.79 19.18 -3.17
N GLU A 47 -25.05 18.92 -2.79
CA GLU A 47 -26.04 18.26 -3.66
C GLU A 47 -26.30 19.10 -4.92
N LEU A 48 -26.50 20.41 -4.75
CA LEU A 48 -26.69 21.35 -5.86
C LEU A 48 -25.47 21.42 -6.78
N ILE A 49 -24.25 21.43 -6.23
CA ILE A 49 -23.01 21.44 -7.02
C ILE A 49 -22.83 20.13 -7.78
N THR A 50 -23.11 19.00 -7.14
CA THR A 50 -23.03 17.68 -7.78
C THR A 50 -24.06 17.54 -8.90
N TYR A 51 -25.26 18.08 -8.71
CA TYR A 51 -26.28 18.17 -9.73
C TYR A 51 -25.83 19.07 -10.89
N GLY A 52 -25.39 20.30 -10.57
CA GLY A 52 -24.95 21.30 -11.54
C GLY A 52 -23.81 20.83 -12.42
N ASP A 53 -22.81 20.14 -11.85
CA ASP A 53 -21.68 19.55 -12.58
C ASP A 53 -22.11 18.68 -13.78
N GLN A 54 -23.29 18.06 -13.70
CA GLN A 54 -23.80 17.14 -14.71
C GLN A 54 -24.87 17.74 -15.62
N HIS A 55 -25.50 18.87 -15.24
CA HIS A 55 -26.69 19.39 -15.92
C HIS A 55 -26.56 20.85 -16.37
N ASP A 56 -25.85 21.69 -15.61
CA ASP A 56 -25.73 23.12 -15.87
C ASP A 56 -24.44 23.70 -15.25
N THR A 57 -23.50 24.12 -16.11
CA THR A 57 -22.20 24.64 -15.69
C THR A 57 -22.30 25.92 -14.85
N ALA A 58 -23.40 26.68 -14.95
CA ALA A 58 -23.60 27.92 -14.20
C ALA A 58 -23.52 27.72 -12.67
N PHE A 59 -23.92 26.54 -12.19
CA PHE A 59 -23.80 26.18 -10.76
C PHE A 59 -22.34 26.11 -10.33
N PHE A 60 -21.50 25.44 -11.13
CA PHE A 60 -20.08 25.29 -10.82
C PHE A 60 -19.31 26.60 -11.05
N GLU A 61 -19.67 27.38 -12.07
CA GLU A 61 -19.14 28.73 -12.27
C GLU A 61 -19.40 29.62 -11.04
N PHE A 62 -20.64 29.61 -10.52
CA PHE A 62 -20.98 30.32 -9.30
C PHE A 62 -20.18 29.82 -8.09
N PHE A 63 -20.03 28.49 -7.95
CA PHE A 63 -19.26 27.87 -6.88
C PHE A 63 -17.80 28.33 -6.85
N MET A 64 -17.20 28.46 -8.04
CA MET A 64 -15.85 29.00 -8.20
C MET A 64 -15.78 30.49 -7.89
N GLU A 65 -16.69 31.29 -8.48
CA GLU A 65 -16.74 32.74 -8.30
C GLU A 65 -16.89 33.14 -6.82
N LYS A 66 -17.72 32.41 -6.07
CA LYS A 66 -17.96 32.67 -4.65
C LYS A 66 -17.02 31.94 -3.70
N GLN A 67 -16.02 31.22 -4.22
CA GLN A 67 -15.04 30.48 -3.39
C GLN A 67 -15.73 29.60 -2.33
N VAL A 68 -16.80 28.90 -2.71
CA VAL A 68 -17.64 28.14 -1.75
C VAL A 68 -16.84 27.04 -1.02
N MET A 69 -15.82 26.46 -1.67
CA MET A 69 -14.86 25.57 -0.99
C MET A 69 -14.12 26.26 0.16
N GLY A 70 -13.73 27.52 -0.02
CA GLY A 70 -13.12 28.33 1.03
C GLY A 70 -14.08 28.56 2.19
N GLU A 71 -15.37 28.72 1.91
CA GLU A 71 -16.40 28.82 2.94
C GLU A 71 -16.56 27.51 3.73
N PHE A 72 -16.47 26.35 3.09
CA PHE A 72 -16.46 25.06 3.80
C PHE A 72 -15.26 24.94 4.75
N VAL A 73 -14.07 25.36 4.30
CA VAL A 73 -12.87 25.43 5.16
C VAL A 73 -13.05 26.43 6.30
N ARG A 74 -13.66 27.59 6.03
CA ARG A 74 -13.95 28.60 7.07
C ARG A 74 -14.89 28.04 8.13
N ILE A 75 -16.00 27.39 7.72
CA ILE A 75 -16.94 26.73 8.63
C ILE A 75 -16.23 25.66 9.46
N LEU A 76 -15.35 24.85 8.87
CA LEU A 76 -14.54 23.87 9.60
C LEU A 76 -13.74 24.55 10.73
N LYS A 77 -13.09 25.68 10.44
CA LYS A 77 -12.25 26.43 11.40
C LYS A 77 -13.04 27.06 12.54
N ILE A 78 -14.21 27.62 12.25
CA ILE A 78 -15.03 28.32 13.26
C ILE A 78 -15.93 27.36 14.05
N SER A 79 -16.09 26.13 13.58
CA SER A 79 -16.84 25.11 14.29
C SER A 79 -16.02 24.51 15.43
N ARG A 80 -16.65 24.43 16.60
CA ARG A 80 -16.11 23.71 17.76
C ARG A 80 -16.76 22.33 17.95
N THR A 81 -17.74 22.00 17.12
CA THR A 81 -18.51 20.75 17.26
C THR A 81 -18.00 19.72 16.26
N SER A 82 -17.79 18.50 16.73
CA SER A 82 -17.36 17.36 15.91
C SER A 82 -18.38 17.02 14.83
N ILE A 83 -19.68 17.20 15.09
CA ILE A 83 -20.75 16.87 14.16
C ILE A 83 -20.70 17.68 12.85
N VAL A 84 -20.28 18.94 12.91
CA VAL A 84 -20.11 19.77 11.70
C VAL A 84 -18.87 19.34 10.92
N SER A 85 -17.80 18.96 11.63
CA SER A 85 -16.58 18.42 11.02
C SER A 85 -16.87 17.11 10.30
N LEU A 86 -17.63 16.23 10.94
CA LEU A 86 -18.12 14.97 10.38
C LEU A 86 -18.99 15.22 9.14
N GLN A 87 -19.96 16.13 9.24
CA GLN A 87 -20.81 16.47 8.11
C GLN A 87 -19.99 17.01 6.93
N LEU A 88 -19.01 17.88 7.19
CA LEU A 88 -18.14 18.40 6.14
C LEU A 88 -17.36 17.28 5.45
N LEU A 89 -16.76 16.36 6.21
CA LEU A 89 -16.04 15.22 5.62
C LEU A 89 -16.97 14.33 4.78
N GLN A 90 -18.18 14.03 5.28
CA GLN A 90 -19.17 13.25 4.55
C GLN A 90 -19.62 13.96 3.26
N THR A 91 -20.02 15.23 3.39
CA THR A 91 -20.46 16.08 2.28
C THR A 91 -19.38 16.19 1.21
N MET A 92 -18.14 16.45 1.62
CA MET A 92 -16.98 16.52 0.72
C MET A 92 -16.71 15.19 0.03
N SER A 93 -16.80 14.08 0.75
CA SER A 93 -16.62 12.73 0.19
C SER A 93 -17.62 12.45 -0.93
N ILE A 94 -18.91 12.68 -0.66
CA ILE A 94 -20.00 12.45 -1.62
C ILE A 94 -19.84 13.36 -2.83
N MET A 95 -19.56 14.64 -2.61
CA MET A 95 -19.37 15.60 -3.70
C MET A 95 -18.21 15.17 -4.60
N ILE A 96 -17.02 14.92 -4.04
CA ILE A 96 -15.84 14.52 -4.81
C ILE A 96 -16.09 13.23 -5.60
N GLN A 97 -16.72 12.21 -4.99
CA GLN A 97 -17.02 10.95 -5.69
C GLN A 97 -17.91 11.16 -6.91
N ASN A 98 -18.88 12.07 -6.83
CA ASN A 98 -19.92 12.24 -7.84
C ASN A 98 -19.62 13.32 -8.89
N LEU A 99 -18.58 14.14 -8.71
CA LEU A 99 -18.09 15.03 -9.78
C LEU A 99 -17.61 14.20 -10.98
N LYS A 100 -18.08 14.56 -12.17
CA LYS A 100 -17.77 13.90 -13.44
C LYS A 100 -16.92 14.78 -14.34
N SER A 101 -17.11 16.10 -14.30
CA SER A 101 -16.33 17.02 -15.13
C SER A 101 -14.86 17.04 -14.69
N GLU A 102 -13.94 16.83 -15.65
CA GLU A 102 -12.50 16.95 -15.40
C GLU A 102 -12.14 18.35 -14.90
N HIS A 103 -12.79 19.39 -15.45
CA HIS A 103 -12.59 20.77 -15.02
C HIS A 103 -12.95 20.96 -13.55
N SER A 104 -14.08 20.40 -13.12
CA SER A 104 -14.53 20.49 -11.73
C SER A 104 -13.59 19.75 -10.78
N ILE A 105 -13.19 18.53 -11.13
CA ILE A 105 -12.22 17.74 -10.36
C ILE A 105 -10.89 18.50 -10.25
N TYR A 106 -10.40 19.06 -11.36
CA TYR A 106 -9.17 19.82 -11.41
C TYR A 106 -9.24 21.07 -10.52
N TYR A 107 -10.32 21.85 -10.60
CA TYR A 107 -10.53 22.99 -9.70
C TYR A 107 -10.52 22.58 -8.23
N MET A 108 -11.23 21.49 -7.89
CA MET A 108 -11.32 21.02 -6.52
C MET A 108 -9.95 20.70 -5.92
N PHE A 109 -9.08 20.04 -6.69
CA PHE A 109 -7.75 19.64 -6.21
C PHE A 109 -6.69 20.73 -6.34
N SER A 110 -6.85 21.66 -7.29
CA SER A 110 -5.92 22.79 -7.50
C SER A 110 -5.94 23.82 -6.40
N ASN A 111 -7.02 23.88 -5.64
CA ASN A 111 -7.11 24.77 -4.50
C ASN A 111 -6.54 24.11 -3.23
N GLU A 112 -5.80 24.88 -2.43
CA GLU A 112 -5.23 24.44 -1.15
C GLU A 112 -6.29 24.03 -0.11
N HIS A 113 -7.58 24.16 -0.43
CA HIS A 113 -8.68 23.74 0.44
C HIS A 113 -8.70 22.23 0.69
N ILE A 114 -8.46 21.41 -0.34
CA ILE A 114 -8.43 19.94 -0.15
C ILE A 114 -7.22 19.54 0.70
N ASN A 115 -6.04 20.10 0.42
CA ASN A 115 -4.86 19.90 1.27
C ASN A 115 -5.11 20.35 2.71
N TYR A 116 -5.87 21.43 2.91
CA TYR A 116 -6.28 21.88 4.23
C TYR A 116 -7.17 20.84 4.93
N PHE A 117 -8.18 20.29 4.26
CA PHE A 117 -9.02 19.22 4.83
C PHE A 117 -8.20 17.97 5.15
N ILE A 118 -7.28 17.56 4.28
CA ILE A 118 -6.41 16.40 4.52
C ILE A 118 -5.55 16.62 5.76
N THR A 119 -4.93 17.79 5.91
CA THR A 119 -3.97 18.10 6.98
C THR A 119 -4.61 18.68 8.24
N TYR A 120 -5.94 18.82 8.26
CA TYR A 120 -6.66 19.35 9.42
C TYR A 120 -6.56 18.39 10.61
N SER A 121 -6.35 18.96 11.80
CA SER A 121 -6.20 18.21 13.04
C SER A 121 -7.56 17.78 13.62
N PHE A 122 -8.17 16.75 13.03
CA PHE A 122 -9.38 16.13 13.56
C PHE A 122 -9.10 15.33 14.85
N ASP A 123 -10.10 15.24 15.72
CA ASP A 123 -10.04 14.44 16.95
C ASP A 123 -10.52 13.00 16.70
N PHE A 124 -9.59 12.12 16.36
CA PHE A 124 -9.88 10.71 16.04
C PHE A 124 -10.16 9.83 17.27
N ARG A 125 -10.27 10.41 18.47
CA ARG A 125 -10.94 9.69 19.59
C ARG A 125 -12.40 9.41 19.29
N ASN A 126 -12.99 10.16 18.36
CA ASN A 126 -14.26 9.84 17.76
C ASN A 126 -14.04 8.93 16.54
N GLU A 127 -14.30 7.63 16.69
CA GLU A 127 -14.15 6.61 15.64
C GLU A 127 -15.02 6.89 14.40
N GLU A 128 -16.21 7.47 14.60
CA GLU A 128 -17.09 7.85 13.49
C GLU A 128 -16.43 8.94 12.63
N LEU A 129 -15.82 9.95 13.27
CA LEU A 129 -15.09 10.99 12.57
C LEU A 129 -13.89 10.43 11.80
N LEU A 130 -13.17 9.46 12.38
CA LEU A 130 -12.09 8.76 11.69
C LEU A 130 -12.60 8.01 10.46
N SER A 131 -13.71 7.28 10.58
CA SER A 131 -14.33 6.56 9.45
C SER A 131 -14.70 7.49 8.29
N PHE A 132 -15.30 8.65 8.59
CA PHE A 132 -15.60 9.66 7.56
C PHE A 132 -14.34 10.31 6.98
N TYR A 133 -13.29 10.50 7.78
CA TYR A 133 -12.01 11.02 7.31
C TYR A 133 -11.33 10.04 6.34
N ILE A 134 -11.28 8.75 6.68
CA ILE A 134 -10.74 7.70 5.79
C ILE A 134 -11.57 7.59 4.50
N SER A 135 -12.90 7.70 4.60
CA SER A 135 -13.79 7.74 3.44
C SER A 135 -13.53 8.96 2.54
N PHE A 136 -13.22 10.11 3.14
CA PHE A 136 -12.84 11.33 2.43
C PHE A 136 -11.50 11.19 1.70
N LEU A 137 -10.47 10.67 2.36
CA LEU A 137 -9.20 10.40 1.70
C LEU A 137 -9.38 9.40 0.54
N ARG A 138 -10.18 8.35 0.74
CA ARG A 138 -10.50 7.37 -0.30
C ARG A 138 -11.24 8.02 -1.48
N ALA A 139 -12.19 8.92 -1.22
CA ALA A 139 -12.91 9.68 -2.25
C ALA A 139 -11.95 10.47 -3.16
N ILE A 140 -10.97 11.17 -2.56
CA ILE A 140 -9.94 11.90 -3.31
C ILE A 140 -9.10 10.92 -4.14
N SER A 141 -8.64 9.83 -3.52
CA SER A 141 -7.78 8.84 -4.19
C SER A 141 -8.44 8.23 -5.43
N GLY A 142 -9.76 8.04 -5.40
CA GLY A 142 -10.52 7.48 -6.53
C GLY A 142 -10.63 8.41 -7.74
N LYS A 143 -10.19 9.68 -7.61
CA LYS A 143 -10.14 10.66 -8.72
C LYS A 143 -8.70 10.95 -9.18
N LEU A 144 -7.72 10.21 -8.67
CA LEU A 144 -6.33 10.37 -9.08
C LEU A 144 -6.12 9.79 -10.48
N ASN A 145 -5.40 10.57 -11.29
CA ASN A 145 -4.87 10.17 -12.59
C ASN A 145 -3.60 10.99 -12.85
N LYS A 146 -2.97 10.76 -14.01
CA LYS A 146 -1.71 11.43 -14.39
C LYS A 146 -1.80 12.96 -14.41
N ASN A 147 -2.99 13.52 -14.59
CA ASN A 147 -3.22 14.96 -14.66
C ASN A 147 -3.56 15.57 -13.29
N THR A 148 -4.13 14.79 -12.37
CA THR A 148 -4.63 15.29 -11.08
C THR A 148 -3.67 15.02 -9.92
N ILE A 149 -2.84 13.97 -9.98
CA ILE A 149 -1.95 13.62 -8.87
C ILE A 149 -0.89 14.69 -8.60
N SER A 150 -0.36 15.31 -9.66
CA SER A 150 0.65 16.37 -9.59
C SER A 150 0.16 17.63 -8.89
N VAL A 151 -1.16 17.80 -8.81
CA VAL A 151 -1.82 18.95 -8.18
C VAL A 151 -1.89 18.79 -6.65
N LEU A 152 -1.87 17.55 -6.15
CA LEU A 152 -1.97 17.23 -4.71
C LEU A 152 -0.59 17.05 -4.03
N VAL A 153 0.49 17.26 -4.78
CA VAL A 153 1.87 17.16 -4.27
C VAL A 153 2.53 18.54 -4.24
N LYS A 154 3.45 18.74 -3.30
CA LYS A 154 4.31 19.93 -3.28
C LYS A 154 5.70 19.56 -3.78
N THR A 155 6.29 20.42 -4.61
CA THR A 155 7.60 20.21 -5.22
C THR A 155 8.62 21.26 -4.79
N ARG A 156 9.91 20.91 -4.82
CA ARG A 156 10.99 21.76 -4.28
C ARG A 156 11.35 22.99 -5.14
N ASN A 157 10.91 23.05 -6.40
CA ASN A 157 11.38 24.05 -7.38
C ASN A 157 10.32 25.07 -7.84
N VAL A 158 9.63 25.71 -6.90
CA VAL A 158 9.07 27.04 -7.16
C VAL A 158 9.98 28.07 -6.49
N ARG A 159 11.03 28.50 -7.21
CA ARG A 159 11.51 29.88 -7.03
C ARG A 159 10.34 30.77 -7.45
N ARG A 160 9.52 31.17 -6.48
CA ARG A 160 8.58 32.27 -6.60
C ARG A 160 9.41 33.50 -7.01
N PHE A 161 9.48 33.81 -8.29
CA PHE A 161 9.65 35.20 -8.68
C PHE A 161 8.40 35.92 -8.16
N GLY A 162 8.60 36.66 -7.08
CA GLY A 162 7.65 37.41 -6.26
C GLY A 162 6.20 37.48 -6.71
N ALA A 163 5.33 36.69 -6.06
CA ALA A 163 3.94 37.08 -5.88
C ALA A 163 3.82 37.83 -4.54
N ARG A 164 3.82 39.16 -4.59
CA ARG A 164 3.09 39.96 -3.60
C ARG A 164 1.59 39.63 -3.74
N PRO A 165 0.79 39.74 -2.67
CA PRO A 165 -0.65 39.47 -2.78
C PRO A 165 -1.26 40.61 -3.58
N VAL A 166 -1.67 40.32 -4.80
CA VAL A 166 -2.48 41.23 -5.62
C VAL A 166 -3.75 40.45 -5.94
N VAL A 167 -4.81 40.91 -5.28
CA VAL A 167 -6.22 40.73 -5.64
C VAL A 167 -6.42 40.86 -7.15
N ASP A 168 -7.29 40.00 -7.70
CA ASP A 168 -7.87 40.07 -9.04
C ASP A 168 -6.89 39.98 -10.23
N LEU A 169 -6.75 38.79 -10.83
CA LEU A 169 -6.90 38.59 -12.28
C LEU A 169 -6.73 37.11 -12.71
N GLU A 170 -7.78 36.62 -13.35
CA GLU A 170 -7.81 35.70 -14.49
C GLU A 170 -7.11 34.33 -14.42
N ILE A 171 -7.99 33.34 -14.34
CA ILE A 171 -8.00 32.03 -15.00
C ILE A 171 -7.26 32.07 -16.36
N THR A 172 -5.94 31.85 -16.39
CA THR A 172 -5.18 31.26 -17.52
C THR A 172 -3.70 31.14 -17.16
N ALA A 173 -3.28 30.09 -16.45
CA ALA A 173 -1.84 29.85 -16.27
C ALA A 173 -1.38 28.41 -16.07
N VAL A 174 -2.26 27.39 -15.99
CA VAL A 174 -1.79 26.00 -15.75
C VAL A 174 -1.90 25.08 -16.98
N SER A 175 -2.45 25.56 -18.11
CA SER A 175 -2.54 24.76 -19.35
C SER A 175 -1.53 25.13 -20.45
N PHE A 176 -0.52 25.95 -20.17
CA PHE A 176 0.39 26.45 -21.21
C PHE A 176 1.80 25.85 -21.25
N HIS A 177 2.12 24.87 -20.40
CA HIS A 177 3.49 24.32 -20.37
C HIS A 177 3.75 23.17 -21.34
N HIS A 178 2.72 22.48 -21.84
CA HIS A 178 2.94 21.34 -22.75
C HIS A 178 3.07 21.73 -24.24
N HIS A 179 2.56 22.91 -24.65
CA HIS A 179 2.56 23.33 -26.07
C HIS A 179 3.79 24.19 -26.48
N TYR A 180 4.59 24.69 -25.54
CA TYR A 180 5.75 25.55 -25.87
C TYR A 180 7.07 24.80 -26.08
N LEU A 181 7.22 23.57 -25.58
CA LEU A 181 8.43 22.77 -25.82
C LEU A 181 8.47 22.18 -27.25
N CYS A 182 7.34 22.04 -27.93
CA CYS A 182 7.29 21.53 -29.30
C CYS A 182 7.55 22.62 -30.37
N SER A 183 7.45 23.90 -30.01
CA SER A 183 7.64 25.03 -30.94
C SER A 183 9.03 25.66 -30.88
N ILE A 184 9.88 25.27 -29.91
CA ILE A 184 11.28 25.68 -29.88
C ILE A 184 12.08 24.76 -30.82
N LYS A 185 11.90 24.96 -32.12
CA LYS A 185 12.90 24.59 -33.12
C LYS A 185 14.00 25.67 -33.12
N LEU A 186 14.66 25.87 -31.98
CA LEU A 186 15.81 26.77 -31.93
C LEU A 186 17.04 26.00 -32.39
N SER A 187 17.58 26.47 -33.51
CA SER A 187 18.93 26.25 -34.01
C SER A 187 19.97 26.59 -32.92
N LEU A 188 20.15 25.71 -31.94
CA LEU A 188 21.18 25.81 -30.92
C LEU A 188 22.23 24.73 -31.19
N SER A 189 23.50 25.16 -31.24
CA SER A 189 24.66 24.28 -31.27
C SER A 189 24.54 23.19 -30.20
N SER A 190 24.95 21.96 -30.52
CA SER A 190 24.90 20.79 -29.65
C SER A 190 25.46 21.07 -28.25
N SER A 191 26.41 21.99 -28.11
CA SER A 191 27.00 22.42 -26.84
C SER A 191 26.06 23.25 -25.96
N LEU A 192 25.22 24.10 -26.55
CA LEU A 192 24.23 24.91 -25.81
C LEU A 192 23.01 24.06 -25.40
N LEU A 193 22.65 23.05 -26.19
CA LEU A 193 21.63 22.07 -25.81
C LEU A 193 22.05 21.29 -24.57
N ILE A 194 23.33 20.89 -24.47
CA ILE A 194 23.90 20.20 -23.31
C ILE A 194 23.91 21.11 -22.07
N ILE A 195 24.28 22.39 -22.23
CA ILE A 195 24.21 23.35 -21.12
C ILE A 195 22.76 23.56 -20.67
N LEU A 196 21.81 23.65 -21.61
CA LEU A 196 20.39 23.75 -21.29
C LEU A 196 19.87 22.50 -20.57
N ILE A 197 20.32 21.30 -20.95
CA ILE A 197 19.96 20.03 -20.30
C ILE A 197 20.61 19.91 -18.90
N LEU A 198 21.84 20.37 -18.72
CA LEU A 198 22.54 20.36 -17.42
C LEU A 198 22.04 21.44 -16.45
N TYR A 199 21.45 22.53 -16.96
CA TYR A 199 20.82 23.61 -16.18
C TYR A 199 19.29 23.52 -16.12
N LEU A 200 18.66 22.60 -16.85
CA LEU A 200 17.25 22.30 -16.65
C LEU A 200 17.14 21.73 -15.24
N PRO A 201 16.25 22.28 -14.38
CA PRO A 201 16.04 21.73 -13.06
C PRO A 201 15.72 20.24 -13.20
N SER A 202 16.41 19.42 -12.39
CA SER A 202 16.09 18.02 -12.20
C SER A 202 14.57 17.87 -11.98
N PRO A 203 13.94 16.79 -12.49
CA PRO A 203 12.49 16.60 -12.42
C PRO A 203 12.02 16.88 -11.00
N ASP A 204 10.99 17.71 -10.89
CA ASP A 204 10.48 18.30 -9.66
C ASP A 204 10.44 17.29 -8.50
N ASP A 205 11.45 17.31 -7.63
CA ASP A 205 11.47 16.44 -6.46
C ASP A 205 10.30 16.82 -5.55
N ILE A 206 9.39 15.86 -5.36
CA ILE A 206 8.25 15.99 -4.45
C ILE A 206 8.79 16.07 -3.02
N VAL A 207 8.40 17.12 -2.31
CA VAL A 207 8.76 17.34 -0.90
C VAL A 207 7.66 16.95 0.06
N ASP A 208 6.42 16.94 -0.40
CA ASP A 208 5.25 16.67 0.43
C ASP A 208 4.12 16.07 -0.42
N PHE A 209 3.48 15.03 0.10
CA PHE A 209 2.29 14.43 -0.48
C PHE A 209 1.29 14.09 0.64
N PRO A 210 0.51 15.08 1.12
CA PRO A 210 -0.31 14.92 2.32
C PRO A 210 -1.31 13.77 2.23
N LEU A 211 -1.95 13.57 1.08
CA LEU A 211 -2.92 12.48 0.90
C LEU A 211 -2.31 11.11 1.19
N TYR A 212 -1.11 10.86 0.67
CA TYR A 212 -0.42 9.59 0.86
C TYR A 212 0.07 9.44 2.30
N VAL A 213 0.73 10.46 2.84
CA VAL A 213 1.32 10.44 4.19
C VAL A 213 0.24 10.26 5.26
N GLU A 214 -0.87 10.99 5.16
CA GLU A 214 -1.99 10.87 6.09
C GLU A 214 -2.68 9.51 5.99
N ALA A 215 -2.78 8.93 4.78
CA ALA A 215 -3.38 7.61 4.62
C ALA A 215 -2.54 6.50 5.26
N ILE A 216 -1.23 6.44 4.98
CA ILE A 216 -0.36 5.37 5.50
C ILE A 216 -0.20 5.42 7.02
N ARG A 217 -0.48 6.57 7.66
CA ARG A 217 -0.55 6.69 9.12
C ARG A 217 -1.55 5.72 9.75
N PHE A 218 -2.62 5.37 9.03
CA PHE A 218 -3.68 4.47 9.49
C PHE A 218 -3.57 3.05 8.94
N ALA A 219 -2.48 2.70 8.27
CA ALA A 219 -2.36 1.40 7.60
C ALA A 219 -2.34 0.19 8.57
N PHE A 220 -2.00 0.41 9.84
CA PHE A 220 -1.93 -0.61 10.89
C PHE A 220 -3.01 -0.42 11.97
N HIS A 221 -4.15 0.18 11.60
CA HIS A 221 -5.29 0.34 12.51
C HIS A 221 -5.87 -1.02 12.94
N GLU A 222 -6.47 -1.11 14.12
CA GLU A 222 -7.06 -2.35 14.65
C GLU A 222 -8.30 -2.81 13.85
N GLU A 223 -9.11 -1.85 13.37
CA GLU A 223 -10.24 -2.12 12.48
C GLU A 223 -9.80 -2.51 11.06
N GLY A 224 -10.18 -3.72 10.64
CA GLY A 224 -9.88 -4.23 9.29
C GLY A 224 -10.47 -3.37 8.16
N MET A 225 -11.64 -2.76 8.36
CA MET A 225 -12.26 -1.89 7.35
C MET A 225 -11.43 -0.64 7.06
N ILE A 226 -10.81 -0.04 8.07
CA ILE A 226 -9.90 1.09 7.91
C ILE A 226 -8.66 0.65 7.13
N ARG A 227 -8.06 -0.50 7.48
CA ARG A 227 -6.92 -1.06 6.74
C ARG A 227 -7.27 -1.29 5.26
N THR A 228 -8.43 -1.88 4.97
CA THR A 228 -8.92 -2.12 3.60
C THR A 228 -9.10 -0.82 2.81
N ALA A 229 -9.65 0.23 3.44
CA ALA A 229 -9.79 1.53 2.79
C ALA A 229 -8.44 2.20 2.50
N VAL A 230 -7.47 2.11 3.42
CA VAL A 230 -6.09 2.61 3.21
C VAL A 230 -5.37 1.83 2.12
N ARG A 231 -5.53 0.50 2.07
CA ARG A 231 -5.00 -0.34 0.98
C ARG A 231 -5.55 0.07 -0.38
N ALA A 232 -6.86 0.25 -0.49
CA ALA A 232 -7.49 0.74 -1.73
C ALA A 232 -6.97 2.13 -2.14
N LEU A 233 -6.82 3.04 -1.18
CA LEU A 233 -6.28 4.38 -1.42
C LEU A 233 -4.84 4.32 -1.94
N THR A 234 -3.97 3.58 -1.26
CA THR A 234 -2.56 3.47 -1.66
C THR A 234 -2.40 2.80 -3.03
N LEU A 235 -3.22 1.80 -3.34
CA LEU A 235 -3.25 1.21 -4.69
C LEU A 235 -3.69 2.22 -5.76
N ASN A 236 -4.68 3.06 -5.48
CA ASN A 236 -5.06 4.13 -6.42
C ASN A 236 -3.89 5.08 -6.70
N VAL A 237 -3.08 5.39 -5.69
CA VAL A 237 -1.85 6.19 -5.86
C VAL A 237 -0.83 5.45 -6.73
N TYR A 238 -0.55 4.18 -6.42
CA TYR A 238 0.46 3.39 -7.13
C TYR A 238 0.09 3.15 -8.60
N HIS A 239 -1.20 2.92 -8.88
CA HIS A 239 -1.70 2.68 -10.23
C HIS A 239 -1.70 3.91 -11.15
N VAL A 240 -1.48 5.13 -10.63
CA VAL A 240 -1.35 6.31 -11.50
C VAL A 240 -0.13 6.19 -12.41
N GLY A 241 0.95 5.58 -11.92
CA GLY A 241 2.20 5.43 -12.67
C GLY A 241 2.86 6.76 -13.01
N ASP A 242 2.85 7.72 -12.07
CA ASP A 242 3.60 8.97 -12.17
C ASP A 242 5.02 8.79 -11.63
N ASP A 243 6.03 9.14 -12.42
CA ASP A 243 7.44 8.85 -12.11
C ASP A 243 7.94 9.63 -10.88
N CYS A 244 7.51 10.88 -10.70
CA CYS A 244 7.91 11.71 -9.57
C CYS A 244 7.31 11.17 -8.27
N VAL A 245 6.05 10.76 -8.30
CA VAL A 245 5.35 10.14 -7.16
C VAL A 245 5.95 8.77 -6.84
N ASN A 246 6.21 7.94 -7.85
CA ASN A 246 6.85 6.64 -7.67
C ASN A 246 8.22 6.78 -7.01
N LYS A 247 9.03 7.74 -7.48
CA LYS A 247 10.31 8.08 -6.86
C LYS A 247 10.14 8.55 -5.41
N TYR A 248 9.14 9.40 -5.12
CA TYR A 248 8.88 9.86 -3.76
C TYR A 248 8.53 8.71 -2.80
N ILE A 249 7.67 7.79 -3.24
CA ILE A 249 7.24 6.63 -2.45
C ILE A 249 8.39 5.63 -2.23
N ALA A 250 9.26 5.48 -3.22
CA ALA A 250 10.43 4.60 -3.17
C ALA A 250 11.64 5.17 -2.40
N ASN A 251 11.52 6.37 -1.82
CA ASN A 251 12.58 6.99 -1.02
C ASN A 251 12.22 7.08 0.46
N ALA A 252 13.25 7.15 1.31
CA ALA A 252 13.05 7.41 2.74
C ALA A 252 12.43 8.81 2.96
N PRO A 253 11.55 8.99 3.96
CA PRO A 253 11.12 7.99 4.94
C PRO A 253 9.96 7.08 4.47
N GLN A 254 9.47 7.22 3.24
CA GLN A 254 8.21 6.58 2.82
C GLN A 254 8.38 5.07 2.67
N THR A 255 9.60 4.62 2.35
CA THR A 255 9.98 3.21 2.34
C THR A 255 9.74 2.49 3.67
N ASP A 256 9.73 3.19 4.80
CA ASP A 256 9.50 2.61 6.12
C ASP A 256 8.10 2.01 6.25
N TYR A 257 7.13 2.55 5.48
CA TYR A 257 5.78 1.99 5.39
C TYR A 257 5.82 0.50 5.00
N PHE A 258 6.53 0.16 3.92
CA PHE A 258 6.61 -1.21 3.43
C PHE A 258 7.36 -2.11 4.40
N LEU A 259 8.41 -1.60 5.06
CA LEU A 259 9.11 -2.35 6.09
C LEU A 259 8.20 -2.68 7.28
N ASN A 260 7.42 -1.70 7.76
CA ASN A 260 6.49 -1.88 8.86
C ASN A 260 5.30 -2.77 8.48
N LEU A 261 4.86 -2.71 7.22
CA LEU A 261 3.83 -3.61 6.69
C LEU A 261 4.27 -5.07 6.76
N LEU A 262 5.53 -5.37 6.47
CA LEU A 262 6.06 -6.73 6.59
C LEU A 262 6.25 -7.16 8.05
N LYS A 263 6.63 -6.25 8.94
CA LYS A 263 6.66 -6.53 10.39
C LYS A 263 5.26 -6.85 10.91
N PHE A 264 4.27 -6.05 10.55
CA PHE A 264 2.87 -6.27 10.91
C PHE A 264 2.37 -7.63 10.40
N PHE A 265 2.65 -7.96 9.14
CA PHE A 265 2.31 -9.28 8.58
C PHE A 265 3.01 -10.45 9.29
N ARG A 266 4.26 -10.26 9.71
CA ARG A 266 5.01 -11.25 10.49
C ARG A 266 4.32 -11.57 11.82
N GLU A 267 3.81 -10.56 12.53
CA GLU A 267 3.09 -10.78 13.78
C GLU A 267 1.81 -11.61 13.57
N HIS A 268 1.07 -11.38 12.47
CA HIS A 268 -0.08 -12.23 12.13
C HIS A 268 0.31 -13.68 11.82
N CYS A 269 1.45 -13.90 11.17
CA CYS A 269 1.97 -15.26 10.93
C CYS A 269 2.28 -15.99 12.25
N ILE A 270 2.83 -15.28 13.24
CA ILE A 270 3.12 -15.84 14.57
C ILE A 270 1.82 -16.08 15.34
N GLY A 271 0.88 -15.13 15.31
CA GLY A 271 -0.44 -15.26 15.93
C GLY A 271 -1.23 -16.47 15.40
N LEU A 272 -1.16 -16.74 14.09
CA LEU A 272 -1.75 -17.97 13.52
C LEU A 272 -1.13 -19.23 14.15
N ASN A 273 0.19 -19.27 14.33
CA ASN A 273 0.85 -20.43 14.96
C ASN A 273 0.39 -20.63 16.41
N GLU A 274 0.21 -19.55 17.16
CA GLU A 274 -0.31 -19.61 18.54
C GLU A 274 -1.72 -20.19 18.58
N LEU A 275 -2.62 -19.71 17.71
CA LEU A 275 -3.99 -20.22 17.60
C LEU A 275 -4.02 -21.71 17.22
N VAL A 276 -3.20 -22.13 16.24
CA VAL A 276 -3.10 -23.53 15.82
C VAL A 276 -2.55 -24.41 16.95
N SER A 277 -1.56 -23.91 17.70
CA SER A 277 -0.98 -24.64 18.83
C SER A 277 -2.00 -24.83 19.95
N GLN A 278 -2.79 -23.80 20.27
CA GLN A 278 -3.85 -23.87 21.27
C GLN A 278 -4.98 -24.82 20.85
N ALA A 279 -5.41 -24.76 19.58
CA ALA A 279 -6.45 -25.63 19.04
C ALA A 279 -6.06 -27.12 19.05
N SER A 280 -4.76 -27.43 18.96
CA SER A 280 -4.27 -28.81 19.09
C SER A 280 -4.50 -29.41 20.49
N GLY A 281 -4.66 -28.57 21.52
CA GLY A 281 -4.91 -28.99 22.91
C GLY A 281 -6.39 -28.94 23.33
N SER A 282 -7.23 -28.13 22.68
CA SER A 282 -8.66 -27.98 22.98
C SER A 282 -9.51 -28.10 21.71
N LEU A 283 -10.19 -29.24 21.53
CA LEU A 283 -11.16 -29.42 20.43
C LEU A 283 -12.44 -28.61 20.72
N GLY A 284 -12.56 -27.41 20.13
CA GLY A 284 -13.74 -26.57 20.20
C GLY A 284 -14.04 -25.84 18.89
N PHE A 285 -15.32 -25.64 18.57
CA PHE A 285 -15.79 -24.94 17.36
C PHE A 285 -15.27 -23.48 17.27
N GLU A 286 -15.10 -22.80 18.43
CA GLU A 286 -14.58 -21.43 18.51
C GLU A 286 -13.09 -21.31 18.12
N SER A 287 -12.30 -22.37 18.35
CA SER A 287 -10.90 -22.39 17.93
C SER A 287 -10.77 -22.48 16.40
N THR A 288 -11.72 -23.13 15.72
CA THR A 288 -11.71 -23.22 14.25
C THR A 288 -12.10 -21.89 13.60
N SER A 289 -13.11 -21.19 14.11
CA SER A 289 -13.53 -19.90 13.54
C SER A 289 -12.47 -18.81 13.69
N SER A 290 -11.76 -18.77 14.82
CA SER A 290 -10.63 -17.85 15.05
C SER A 290 -9.45 -18.14 14.11
N ILE A 291 -9.11 -19.41 13.87
CA ILE A 291 -8.09 -19.79 12.90
C ILE A 291 -8.49 -19.36 11.48
N LEU A 292 -9.74 -19.59 11.07
CA LEU A 292 -10.21 -19.18 9.74
C LEU A 292 -10.13 -17.65 9.56
N SER A 293 -10.53 -16.88 10.57
CA SER A 293 -10.40 -15.42 10.51
C SER A 293 -8.92 -14.97 10.40
N ALA A 294 -7.99 -15.64 11.09
CA ALA A 294 -6.57 -15.32 10.99
C ALA A 294 -5.99 -15.69 9.61
N VAL A 295 -6.47 -16.79 9.02
CA VAL A 295 -6.15 -17.19 7.64
C VAL A 295 -6.64 -16.15 6.64
N ASP A 296 -7.90 -15.72 6.74
CA ASP A 296 -8.47 -14.69 5.86
C ASP A 296 -7.64 -13.40 5.92
N GLU A 297 -7.23 -12.98 7.12
CA GLU A 297 -6.37 -11.81 7.29
C GLU A 297 -4.98 -11.99 6.66
N ILE A 298 -4.39 -13.18 6.75
CA ILE A 298 -3.11 -13.50 6.09
C ILE A 298 -3.27 -13.43 4.57
N GLU A 299 -4.32 -14.04 4.01
CA GLU A 299 -4.56 -14.01 2.57
C GLU A 299 -4.81 -12.59 2.08
N ASP A 300 -5.61 -11.78 2.78
CA ASP A 300 -5.83 -10.36 2.47
C ASP A 300 -4.54 -9.54 2.42
N ASN A 301 -3.60 -9.79 3.35
CA ASN A 301 -2.28 -9.14 3.33
C ASN A 301 -1.45 -9.60 2.11
N LEU A 302 -1.48 -10.89 1.79
CA LEU A 302 -0.74 -11.44 0.64
C LEU A 302 -1.30 -10.93 -0.70
N TYR A 303 -2.62 -10.80 -0.83
CA TYR A 303 -3.26 -10.19 -1.99
C TYR A 303 -2.85 -8.71 -2.12
N TYR A 304 -2.84 -7.96 -1.02
CA TYR A 304 -2.34 -6.59 -1.05
C TYR A 304 -0.86 -6.50 -1.47
N PHE A 305 0.02 -7.36 -0.96
CA PHE A 305 1.42 -7.41 -1.44
C PHE A 305 1.50 -7.69 -2.94
N SER A 306 0.75 -8.67 -3.42
CA SER A 306 0.68 -9.01 -4.84
C SER A 306 0.24 -7.81 -5.68
N ASP A 307 -0.80 -7.10 -5.26
CA ASP A 307 -1.32 -5.92 -5.96
C ASP A 307 -0.30 -4.78 -5.98
N VAL A 308 0.36 -4.49 -4.85
CA VAL A 308 1.40 -3.45 -4.78
C VAL A 308 2.58 -3.77 -5.69
N ILE A 309 3.02 -5.03 -5.72
CA ILE A 309 4.13 -5.45 -6.59
C ILE A 309 3.71 -5.38 -8.07
N SER A 310 2.43 -5.69 -8.34
CA SER A 310 1.84 -5.62 -9.69
C SER A 310 1.51 -4.20 -10.15
N ALA A 311 1.52 -3.21 -9.24
CA ALA A 311 1.22 -1.81 -9.57
C ALA A 311 2.28 -1.16 -10.50
N GLY A 312 3.40 -1.85 -10.77
CA GLY A 312 4.36 -1.44 -11.77
C GLY A 312 5.43 -0.46 -11.26
N ILE A 313 5.69 -0.43 -9.94
CA ILE A 313 6.78 0.34 -9.33
C ILE A 313 7.93 -0.63 -9.00
N PRO A 314 8.97 -0.77 -9.85
CA PRO A 314 9.95 -1.85 -9.72
C PRO A 314 10.74 -1.83 -8.42
N ASP A 315 11.07 -0.63 -7.91
CA ASP A 315 11.86 -0.47 -6.69
C ASP A 315 11.07 -0.90 -5.45
N ILE A 316 9.77 -0.61 -5.42
CA ILE A 316 8.87 -1.11 -4.37
C ILE A 316 8.67 -2.62 -4.48
N GLY A 317 8.51 -3.15 -5.70
CA GLY A 317 8.39 -4.59 -5.93
C GLY A 317 9.61 -5.36 -5.42
N ARG A 318 10.82 -4.85 -5.72
CA ARG A 318 12.08 -5.38 -5.17
C ARG A 318 12.15 -5.27 -3.66
N LEU A 319 11.81 -4.11 -3.09
CA LEU A 319 11.84 -3.87 -1.65
C LEU A 319 10.93 -4.85 -0.88
N ILE A 320 9.70 -5.05 -1.34
CA ILE A 320 8.75 -5.99 -0.71
C ILE A 320 9.27 -7.43 -0.83
N THR A 321 9.75 -7.84 -2.00
CA THR A 321 10.29 -9.18 -2.23
C THR A 321 11.48 -9.46 -1.31
N ASP A 322 12.42 -8.54 -1.23
CA ASP A 322 13.58 -8.60 -0.35
C ASP A 322 13.17 -8.71 1.12
N ASN A 323 12.19 -7.91 1.55
CA ASN A 323 11.70 -7.92 2.92
C ASN A 323 10.95 -9.21 3.27
N ILE A 324 10.17 -9.78 2.35
CA ILE A 324 9.55 -11.10 2.53
C ILE A 324 10.64 -12.15 2.76
N LEU A 325 11.69 -12.16 1.96
CA LEU A 325 12.79 -13.10 2.11
C LEU A 325 13.54 -12.91 3.44
N LYS A 326 13.99 -11.67 3.70
CA LYS A 326 14.88 -11.31 4.81
C LYS A 326 14.20 -11.31 6.18
N LEU A 327 12.90 -11.00 6.27
CA LEU A 327 12.18 -10.87 7.54
C LEU A 327 11.24 -12.03 7.85
N LEU A 328 10.79 -12.75 6.82
CA LEU A 328 9.81 -13.82 6.97
C LEU A 328 10.36 -15.19 6.55
N VAL A 329 10.72 -15.38 5.29
CA VAL A 329 11.09 -16.70 4.77
C VAL A 329 12.33 -17.26 5.48
N PHE A 330 13.46 -16.56 5.40
CA PHE A 330 14.73 -17.08 5.94
C PHE A 330 14.79 -17.14 7.47
N PRO A 331 14.35 -16.12 8.23
CA PRO A 331 14.49 -16.15 9.68
C PRO A 331 13.32 -16.82 10.42
N LEU A 332 12.15 -16.99 9.79
CA LEU A 332 10.95 -17.49 10.48
C LEU A 332 10.43 -18.80 9.90
N LEU A 333 10.24 -18.89 8.59
CA LEU A 333 9.58 -20.05 7.97
C LEU A 333 10.55 -21.21 7.72
N LEU A 334 11.65 -20.93 7.03
CA LEU A 334 12.61 -21.95 6.58
C LEU A 334 13.29 -22.73 7.72
N PRO A 335 13.67 -22.13 8.87
CA PRO A 335 14.29 -22.86 9.96
C PRO A 335 13.40 -23.98 10.51
N SER A 336 12.09 -23.74 10.60
CA SER A 336 11.11 -24.73 11.08
C SER A 336 10.89 -25.90 10.12
N LEU A 337 11.35 -25.78 8.87
CA LEU A 337 11.24 -26.82 7.84
C LEU A 337 12.57 -27.56 7.61
N SER A 338 13.66 -27.07 8.22
CA SER A 338 15.00 -27.64 8.07
C SER A 338 15.24 -28.72 9.12
N ILE A 339 15.76 -29.87 8.68
CA ILE A 339 16.13 -30.99 9.54
C ILE A 339 17.50 -30.67 10.16
N GLY A 340 17.55 -29.81 11.19
CA GLY A 340 18.80 -29.39 11.82
C GLY A 340 18.60 -28.61 13.12
N VAL A 341 19.32 -29.04 14.17
CA VAL A 341 19.38 -28.60 15.59
C VAL A 341 18.44 -27.45 16.00
N VAL A 342 17.48 -27.84 16.85
CA VAL A 342 16.47 -27.04 17.54
C VAL A 342 17.05 -25.80 18.21
N ASN A 343 16.90 -24.65 17.56
CA ASN A 343 16.63 -23.41 18.29
C ASN A 343 15.12 -23.33 18.52
N GLU A 344 14.68 -22.64 19.57
CA GLU A 344 13.25 -22.37 19.82
C GLU A 344 12.61 -21.76 18.55
N THR A 345 11.94 -22.60 17.76
CA THR A 345 11.29 -22.16 16.54
C THR A 345 10.02 -21.43 16.91
N LYS A 346 9.93 -20.15 16.53
CA LYS A 346 8.74 -19.32 16.81
C LYS A 346 7.47 -19.85 16.13
N ILE A 347 7.62 -20.66 15.08
CA ILE A 347 6.52 -21.23 14.31
C ILE A 347 6.75 -22.74 14.11
N SER A 348 5.67 -23.53 14.16
CA SER A 348 5.67 -24.97 13.91
C SER A 348 5.94 -25.31 12.43
N ALA A 349 6.42 -26.52 12.14
CA ALA A 349 6.65 -26.96 10.77
C ALA A 349 5.36 -26.93 9.92
N VAL A 350 4.22 -27.29 10.51
CA VAL A 350 2.91 -27.31 9.82
C VAL A 350 2.48 -25.90 9.43
N THR A 351 2.50 -24.96 10.37
CA THR A 351 2.13 -23.57 10.09
C THR A 351 3.12 -22.92 9.12
N SER A 352 4.42 -23.22 9.25
CA SER A 352 5.43 -22.72 8.33
C SER A 352 5.20 -23.18 6.89
N LEU A 353 4.94 -24.48 6.68
CA LEU A 353 4.66 -25.03 5.35
C LEU A 353 3.40 -24.41 4.74
N TYR A 354 2.34 -24.25 5.55
CA TYR A 354 1.10 -23.60 5.12
C TYR A 354 1.35 -22.15 4.67
N LEU A 355 2.01 -21.34 5.50
CA LEU A 355 2.32 -19.94 5.19
C LEU A 355 3.17 -19.81 3.93
N LEU A 356 4.18 -20.67 3.78
CA LEU A 356 5.04 -20.67 2.60
C LEU A 356 4.25 -21.01 1.33
N CYS A 357 3.36 -22.00 1.40
CA CYS A 357 2.44 -22.32 0.30
C CYS A 357 1.55 -21.12 -0.06
N CYS A 358 0.99 -20.41 0.93
CA CYS A 358 0.18 -19.22 0.68
C CYS A 358 0.97 -18.10 -0.01
N ILE A 359 2.19 -17.81 0.47
CA ILE A 359 3.08 -16.79 -0.12
C ILE A 359 3.37 -17.12 -1.59
N LEU A 360 3.78 -18.35 -1.88
CA LEU A 360 4.13 -18.78 -3.23
C LEU A 360 2.91 -18.82 -4.17
N ARG A 361 1.74 -19.23 -3.64
CA ARG A 361 0.48 -19.30 -4.39
C ARG A 361 -0.05 -17.92 -4.78
N ILE A 362 0.02 -16.95 -3.86
CA ILE A 362 -0.63 -15.65 -4.01
C ILE A 362 0.30 -14.63 -4.67
N VAL A 363 1.53 -14.45 -4.15
CA VAL A 363 2.42 -13.37 -4.59
C VAL A 363 3.01 -13.61 -5.98
N LYS A 364 3.10 -14.86 -6.45
CA LYS A 364 3.43 -15.26 -7.84
C LYS A 364 4.66 -14.57 -8.46
N ILE A 365 5.67 -14.21 -7.66
CA ILE A 365 6.92 -13.64 -8.15
C ILE A 365 7.92 -14.76 -8.43
N LYS A 366 8.47 -14.77 -9.65
CA LYS A 366 9.47 -15.76 -10.08
C LYS A 366 10.71 -15.77 -9.20
N ASP A 367 11.25 -14.59 -8.89
CA ASP A 367 12.48 -14.46 -8.11
C ASP A 367 12.28 -14.91 -6.66
N LEU A 368 11.11 -14.64 -6.08
CA LEU A 368 10.72 -15.12 -4.76
C LEU A 368 10.66 -16.65 -4.73
N ALA A 369 9.95 -17.27 -5.68
CA ALA A 369 9.85 -18.71 -5.78
C ALA A 369 11.21 -19.39 -6.02
N THR A 370 12.04 -18.79 -6.87
CA THR A 370 13.39 -19.28 -7.16
C THR A 370 14.29 -19.20 -5.94
N SER A 371 14.25 -18.08 -5.20
CA SER A 371 15.04 -17.88 -3.98
C SER A 371 14.61 -18.83 -2.86
N VAL A 372 13.30 -19.02 -2.68
CA VAL A 372 12.75 -20.01 -1.73
C VAL A 372 13.22 -21.42 -2.10
N ALA A 373 13.05 -21.83 -3.37
CA ALA A 373 13.47 -23.15 -3.82
C ALA A 373 14.98 -23.36 -3.63
N ALA A 374 15.80 -22.38 -4.02
CA ALA A 374 17.25 -22.44 -3.82
C ALA A 374 17.61 -22.61 -2.34
N ALA A 375 16.91 -21.95 -1.43
CA ALA A 375 17.16 -22.07 0.01
C ALA A 375 16.77 -23.45 0.61
N PHE A 376 15.89 -24.21 -0.03
CA PHE A 376 15.61 -25.61 0.36
C PHE A 376 16.66 -26.59 -0.17
N PHE A 377 17.18 -26.36 -1.37
CA PHE A 377 18.09 -27.30 -2.05
C PHE A 377 19.58 -26.98 -1.84
N CYS A 378 19.91 -25.77 -1.39
CA CYS A 378 21.29 -25.33 -1.13
C CYS A 378 21.50 -25.08 0.37
N PRO A 379 22.65 -25.46 0.96
CA PRO A 379 22.97 -25.16 2.35
C PRO A 379 22.86 -23.66 2.66
N LEU A 380 22.15 -23.33 3.75
CA LEU A 380 21.82 -21.96 4.18
C LEU A 380 23.06 -21.04 4.33
N GLU A 381 24.22 -21.65 4.55
CA GLU A 381 25.54 -21.03 4.67
C GLU A 381 25.94 -20.20 3.43
N THR A 382 25.31 -20.44 2.28
CA THR A 382 25.59 -19.72 1.02
C THR A 382 24.83 -18.38 0.91
N PHE A 383 23.77 -18.17 1.70
CA PHE A 383 22.85 -17.02 1.58
C PHE A 383 23.02 -15.94 2.67
N MET A 384 23.91 -16.18 3.64
CA MET A 384 24.30 -15.16 4.61
C MET A 384 25.47 -14.34 4.06
N PRO A 385 25.36 -13.01 3.95
CA PRO A 385 26.55 -12.17 3.74
C PRO A 385 27.47 -12.41 4.94
N SER A 386 28.69 -12.88 4.68
CA SER A 386 29.71 -13.07 5.71
C SER A 386 30.01 -11.72 6.37
N ALA A 387 29.37 -11.44 7.49
CA ALA A 387 29.71 -10.34 8.39
C ALA A 387 30.92 -10.75 9.25
N GLU A 388 32.08 -10.96 8.62
CA GLU A 388 33.36 -10.98 9.32
C GLU A 388 34.40 -10.20 8.50
N ALA A 389 34.37 -8.88 8.65
CA ALA A 389 35.59 -8.11 8.50
C ALA A 389 36.52 -8.50 9.66
N LYS A 390 37.34 -9.54 9.47
CA LYS A 390 38.48 -9.81 10.35
C LYS A 390 39.53 -8.74 10.11
N GLN A 391 39.40 -7.65 10.85
CA GLN A 391 40.54 -6.82 11.20
C GLN A 391 41.33 -7.58 12.26
N ASN A 392 42.54 -8.03 11.90
CA ASN A 392 43.72 -8.00 12.77
C ASN A 392 44.95 -8.35 11.96
N GLY A 393 45.81 -7.35 11.79
CA GLY A 393 47.16 -7.55 11.32
C GLY A 393 48.01 -8.22 12.39
N TYR A 394 48.87 -9.13 11.94
CA TYR A 394 50.20 -9.31 12.49
C TYR A 394 51.12 -9.70 11.32
N MET A 395 52.10 -8.84 11.05
CA MET A 395 53.23 -9.17 10.18
C MET A 395 54.06 -10.28 10.81
N SER A 396 54.43 -11.29 10.03
CA SER A 396 55.76 -11.91 10.19
C SER A 396 56.24 -12.45 8.84
N SER A 397 57.48 -12.11 8.55
CA SER A 397 58.22 -12.29 7.31
C SER A 397 58.48 -13.74 6.93
N CYS A 398 58.38 -14.06 5.64
CA CYS A 398 59.45 -14.81 4.97
C CYS A 398 59.39 -14.56 3.45
N GLY A 399 60.53 -14.19 2.88
CA GLY A 399 60.72 -13.97 1.44
C GLY A 399 60.93 -15.27 0.65
N PRO A 400 61.05 -15.17 -0.69
CA PRO A 400 60.80 -16.26 -1.62
C PRO A 400 62.06 -17.07 -1.91
N ALA A 401 61.88 -18.35 -2.21
CA ALA A 401 62.86 -19.15 -2.94
C ALA A 401 62.15 -19.87 -4.10
N LEU A 402 62.54 -19.50 -5.31
CA LEU A 402 62.38 -20.29 -6.53
C LEU A 402 62.94 -21.70 -6.29
N ASP A 403 62.30 -22.71 -6.89
CA ASP A 403 63.01 -23.51 -7.87
C ASP A 403 62.07 -24.12 -8.91
N SER A 404 62.57 -24.06 -10.13
CA SER A 404 61.98 -24.37 -11.43
C SER A 404 62.23 -25.82 -11.87
N GLN A 405 61.29 -26.42 -12.61
CA GLN A 405 61.46 -27.33 -13.77
C GLN A 405 60.06 -27.93 -14.10
N LYS A 406 59.36 -27.59 -15.20
CA LYS A 406 59.54 -27.88 -16.64
C LYS A 406 59.56 -29.36 -17.06
N ASP A 407 58.76 -29.61 -18.11
CA ASP A 407 58.76 -30.71 -19.11
C ASP A 407 57.99 -31.97 -18.69
N ASP A 408 57.24 -32.70 -19.53
CA ASP A 408 56.65 -32.52 -20.85
C ASP A 408 55.71 -33.74 -21.07
N ASN A 409 54.71 -33.59 -21.94
CA ASN A 409 53.97 -34.61 -22.72
C ASN A 409 54.09 -36.13 -22.40
N SER A 410 52.94 -36.81 -22.28
CA SER A 410 52.37 -37.63 -23.39
C SER A 410 51.25 -38.58 -22.94
N ASN A 411 50.31 -38.79 -23.87
CA ASN A 411 49.15 -39.69 -23.81
C ASN A 411 49.49 -41.14 -23.42
N LEU A 412 48.56 -41.83 -22.75
CA LEU A 412 47.91 -43.05 -23.25
C LEU A 412 46.98 -43.68 -22.19
N SER A 413 45.78 -44.01 -22.66
CA SER A 413 44.76 -44.88 -22.07
C SER A 413 45.27 -46.30 -21.80
N PHE A 414 44.83 -46.94 -20.71
CA PHE A 414 43.96 -48.15 -20.70
C PHE A 414 43.85 -48.79 -19.29
N GLU A 415 42.62 -49.20 -18.97
CA GLU A 415 42.15 -50.35 -18.17
C GLU A 415 42.68 -50.69 -16.75
N CYS A 416 41.74 -50.63 -15.80
CA CYS A 416 41.22 -51.73 -14.95
C CYS A 416 42.18 -52.88 -14.57
N ASP A 417 42.52 -53.04 -13.29
CA ASP A 417 41.80 -53.98 -12.42
C ASP A 417 42.23 -53.96 -10.94
N SER A 418 41.22 -54.12 -10.08
CA SER A 418 41.16 -54.84 -8.80
C SER A 418 42.38 -54.91 -7.87
N GLU A 419 42.24 -54.36 -6.65
CA GLU A 419 42.61 -55.10 -5.44
C GLU A 419 41.79 -54.70 -4.20
N ARG A 420 41.31 -55.75 -3.52
CA ARG A 420 40.42 -55.79 -2.34
C ARG A 420 41.11 -55.24 -1.08
N LEU A 421 40.31 -54.78 -0.13
CA LEU A 421 40.31 -55.31 1.25
C LEU A 421 38.96 -55.02 1.94
N GLN A 422 38.24 -56.11 2.23
CA GLN A 422 37.03 -56.17 3.06
C GLN A 422 37.40 -56.24 4.56
N ALA A 423 36.50 -55.77 5.42
CA ALA A 423 35.98 -56.49 6.59
C ALA A 423 34.98 -55.59 7.37
N SER A 424 33.92 -56.00 8.05
CA SER A 424 33.07 -57.20 8.13
C SER A 424 31.94 -56.81 9.11
N ILE A 425 30.68 -57.10 8.76
CA ILE A 425 29.52 -57.11 9.67
C ILE A 425 29.44 -58.50 10.32
N PRO A 426 28.90 -58.66 11.55
CA PRO A 426 28.26 -59.89 11.96
C PRO A 426 26.73 -59.79 11.86
N ASN A 427 26.17 -60.66 11.01
CA ASN A 427 24.76 -61.06 10.94
C ASN A 427 24.41 -62.05 12.06
N LEU A 428 23.12 -62.19 12.39
CA LEU A 428 22.41 -63.47 12.61
C LEU A 428 20.89 -63.13 12.57
N SER A 429 20.15 -63.43 11.48
CA SER A 429 19.32 -64.64 11.20
C SER A 429 18.11 -64.81 12.14
N SER A 430 16.89 -65.23 11.80
CA SER A 430 16.19 -65.84 10.64
C SER A 430 14.71 -66.01 11.10
N SER A 431 13.64 -65.85 10.30
CA SER A 431 12.92 -66.84 9.44
C SER A 431 11.40 -66.95 9.76
N SER A 432 10.61 -67.11 8.68
CA SER A 432 9.39 -67.92 8.47
C SER A 432 7.98 -67.54 8.98
N GLN A 433 7.10 -67.29 7.99
CA GLN A 433 5.66 -67.61 7.76
C GLN A 433 4.82 -68.30 8.87
N THR A 434 3.56 -67.84 9.11
CA THR A 434 2.26 -68.50 8.73
C THR A 434 0.99 -67.80 9.29
N GLN A 435 -0.01 -67.63 8.41
CA GLN A 435 -1.50 -67.65 8.50
C GLN A 435 -2.35 -67.29 9.77
N SER A 436 -3.43 -66.54 9.47
CA SER A 436 -4.87 -66.76 9.83
C SER A 436 -5.56 -65.93 10.94
N GLY A 437 -6.73 -65.35 10.59
CA GLY A 437 -7.82 -64.89 11.47
C GLY A 437 -8.32 -63.46 11.14
N LYS A 438 -9.21 -63.25 10.15
CA LYS A 438 -10.68 -63.11 10.27
C LYS A 438 -11.19 -62.36 11.53
N ASP A 439 -11.73 -61.15 11.34
CA ASP A 439 -13.14 -60.78 11.61
C ASP A 439 -13.38 -59.29 11.24
N VAL A 440 -14.35 -58.99 10.35
CA VAL A 440 -15.69 -58.38 10.64
C VAL A 440 -15.57 -56.86 10.91
N LEU A 441 -16.26 -55.90 10.26
CA LEU A 441 -17.65 -55.76 9.83
C LEU A 441 -17.74 -54.65 8.75
N TRP A 442 -18.59 -54.83 7.75
CA TRP A 442 -19.01 -53.79 6.81
C TRP A 442 -20.12 -52.94 7.43
N HIS A 443 -20.04 -51.61 7.29
CA HIS A 443 -21.18 -50.72 7.52
C HIS A 443 -21.64 -50.10 6.20
N ASP A 444 -22.89 -50.40 5.87
CA ASP A 444 -23.73 -49.70 4.91
C ASP A 444 -23.80 -48.20 5.18
N SER A 445 -23.85 -47.40 4.11
CA SER A 445 -24.88 -46.35 3.93
C SER A 445 -24.80 -45.78 2.51
N ASN A 446 -25.73 -46.25 1.68
CA ASN A 446 -26.00 -45.76 0.34
C ASN A 446 -26.84 -44.48 0.46
N GLY A 447 -26.30 -43.34 0.03
CA GLY A 447 -26.98 -42.04 -0.01
C GLY A 447 -27.69 -41.83 -1.34
N SER A 448 -29.00 -41.62 -1.27
CA SER A 448 -29.92 -41.37 -2.38
C SER A 448 -29.77 -39.98 -3.01
N HIS A 449 -30.12 -39.97 -4.30
CA HIS A 449 -30.19 -38.89 -5.29
C HIS A 449 -31.27 -37.80 -5.00
N LEU A 450 -31.12 -36.64 -5.67
CA LEU A 450 -32.11 -35.56 -5.97
C LEU A 450 -32.22 -34.44 -4.90
N ASP A 451 -32.33 -33.14 -5.22
CA ASP A 451 -32.66 -32.46 -6.48
C ASP A 451 -32.23 -30.98 -6.48
N LEU A 452 -32.07 -30.45 -7.70
CA LEU A 452 -31.91 -29.03 -8.03
C LEU A 452 -33.23 -28.25 -7.87
N ARG A 453 -33.17 -27.09 -7.21
CA ARG A 453 -33.89 -25.89 -7.64
C ARG A 453 -33.29 -24.62 -7.07
#